data_AF-A0A383CUS3-F1
#
_entry.id   AF-A0A383CUS3-F1
#
_cell.length_a   1.000
_cell.length_b   1.000
_cell.length_c   1.000
_cell.angle_alpha   90.00
_cell.angle_beta   90.00
_cell.angle_gamma   90.00
#
_symmetry.space_group_name_H-M   'P 1'
#
loop_
_entity.id
_entity.type
_entity.pdbx_description
1 polymer ?
#
loop_
_entity_poly.entity_id
_entity_poly.type
_entity_poly.pdbx_seq_one_letter_code
_entity_poly.pdbx_strand_id
1 'polypeptide(L)'
;MAMIADKCEDIRVTVVDLNAERVDGWNSDDLPVFEPGLTEIVLRRRGKNLFFTTAVEDGIREADVIFISVNTPTKTSGVGAGKAADLRYVESCARQIAEVGGGDKIVVEKSTVPVRTAHSVQEILSAAENGHSYQVISNPEFLAEGTAMKDLEKPDRVLVGGNVTPEGRAAVE
;
A
#
# COMPACT_ATOMS: atom_id res chain seq x y z
N MET A 1 6.86 -4.06 -1.71
CA MET A 1 7.69 -2.92 -1.26
C MET A 1 9.17 -3.20 -1.35
N ALA A 2 9.66 -4.32 -0.81
CA ALA A 2 11.08 -4.69 -0.91
C ALA A 2 11.64 -4.67 -2.35
N MET A 3 10.90 -5.20 -3.34
CA MET A 3 11.31 -5.14 -4.74
C MET A 3 11.41 -3.70 -5.30
N ILE A 4 10.52 -2.79 -4.89
CA ILE A 4 10.59 -1.37 -5.30
C ILE A 4 11.89 -0.76 -4.77
N ALA A 5 12.16 -0.92 -3.49
CA ALA A 5 13.41 -0.44 -2.89
C ALA A 5 14.65 -1.08 -3.56
N ASP A 6 14.53 -2.31 -4.06
CA ASP A 6 15.63 -3.00 -4.71
C ASP A 6 15.93 -2.52 -6.13
N LYS A 7 14.89 -2.15 -6.89
CA LYS A 7 15.00 -1.70 -8.28
C LYS A 7 15.12 -0.18 -8.40
N CYS A 8 14.73 0.58 -7.39
CA CYS A 8 14.73 2.05 -7.35
C CYS A 8 15.55 2.54 -6.15
N GLU A 9 16.87 2.63 -6.30
CA GLU A 9 17.79 2.93 -5.20
C GLU A 9 17.68 4.37 -4.68
N ASP A 10 17.20 5.28 -5.53
CA ASP A 10 16.94 6.70 -5.28
C ASP A 10 15.60 6.95 -4.58
N ILE A 11 14.71 5.95 -4.55
CA ILE A 11 13.40 6.05 -3.89
C ILE A 11 13.50 5.53 -2.45
N ARG A 12 13.09 6.37 -1.49
CA ARG A 12 12.88 5.97 -0.10
C ARG A 12 11.55 5.25 0.04
N VAL A 13 11.59 4.02 0.54
CA VAL A 13 10.43 3.16 0.76
C VAL A 13 10.29 2.87 2.25
N THR A 14 9.21 3.37 2.85
CA THR A 14 8.88 3.12 4.26
C THR A 14 7.64 2.23 4.34
N VAL A 15 7.79 1.04 4.92
CA VAL A 15 6.69 0.14 5.23
C VAL A 15 6.25 0.40 6.67
N VAL A 16 4.96 0.64 6.86
CA VAL A 16 4.39 0.92 8.19
C VAL A 16 3.31 -0.10 8.54
N ASP A 17 3.27 -0.51 9.81
CA ASP A 17 2.22 -1.38 10.36
C ASP A 17 2.00 -0.99 11.84
N LEU A 18 0.77 -1.12 12.33
CA LEU A 18 0.42 -0.89 13.74
C LEU A 18 0.94 -2.02 14.64
N ASN A 19 1.21 -3.20 14.07
CA ASN A 19 1.73 -4.34 14.79
C ASN A 19 3.25 -4.23 14.99
N ALA A 20 3.66 -3.80 16.19
CA ALA A 20 5.06 -3.65 16.57
C ALA A 20 5.85 -4.97 16.42
N GLU A 21 5.28 -6.11 16.80
CA GLU A 21 5.97 -7.42 16.68
C GLU A 21 6.29 -7.76 15.22
N ARG A 22 5.38 -7.46 14.28
CA ARG A 22 5.64 -7.65 12.84
C ARG A 22 6.74 -6.71 12.34
N VAL A 23 6.68 -5.44 12.74
CA VAL A 23 7.70 -4.44 12.37
C VAL A 23 9.07 -4.85 12.90
N ASP A 24 9.14 -5.31 14.15
CA ASP A 24 10.36 -5.80 14.78
C ASP A 24 10.88 -7.05 14.03
N GLY A 25 10.00 -7.96 13.64
CA GLY A 25 10.35 -9.10 12.79
C GLY A 25 10.99 -8.66 11.47
N TRP A 26 10.41 -7.67 10.77
CA TRP A 26 10.97 -7.12 9.53
C TRP A 26 12.32 -6.38 9.74
N ASN A 27 12.57 -5.89 10.95
CA ASN A 27 13.83 -5.27 11.36
C ASN A 27 14.86 -6.28 11.91
N SER A 28 14.49 -7.55 12.05
CA SER A 28 15.37 -8.64 12.50
C SER A 28 15.95 -9.45 11.33
N ASP A 29 16.91 -10.33 11.61
CA ASP A 29 17.47 -11.23 10.57
C ASP A 29 16.50 -12.37 10.21
N ASP A 30 15.52 -12.65 11.06
CA ASP A 30 14.47 -13.67 10.87
C ASP A 30 13.14 -13.00 10.46
N LEU A 31 12.91 -12.88 9.15
CA LEU A 31 11.73 -12.21 8.62
C LEU A 31 10.41 -12.92 9.03
N PRO A 32 9.31 -12.17 9.21
CA PRO A 32 8.03 -12.72 9.68
C PRO A 32 7.32 -13.58 8.64
N VAL A 33 7.81 -13.61 7.39
CA VAL A 33 7.30 -14.44 6.29
C VAL A 33 8.48 -15.05 5.53
N PHE A 34 8.27 -16.25 4.99
CA PHE A 34 9.26 -16.93 4.16
C PHE A 34 8.86 -16.83 2.69
N GLU A 35 9.74 -16.24 1.88
CA GLU A 35 9.63 -16.22 0.42
C GLU A 35 11.03 -16.41 -0.18
N PRO A 36 11.21 -17.30 -1.19
CA PRO A 36 12.52 -17.50 -1.82
C PRO A 36 13.09 -16.19 -2.39
N GLY A 37 14.26 -15.77 -1.92
CA GLY A 37 14.93 -14.55 -2.36
C GLY A 37 14.55 -13.26 -1.61
N LEU A 38 13.53 -13.31 -0.73
CA LEU A 38 13.07 -12.12 -0.01
C LEU A 38 14.09 -11.64 1.02
N THR A 39 14.64 -12.55 1.82
CA THR A 39 15.59 -12.24 2.88
C THR A 39 16.81 -11.51 2.33
N GLU A 40 17.36 -11.98 1.21
CA GLU A 40 18.51 -11.36 0.55
C GLU A 40 18.21 -9.93 0.10
N ILE A 41 17.02 -9.67 -0.43
CA ILE A 41 16.62 -8.32 -0.86
C ILE A 41 16.42 -7.40 0.33
N VAL A 42 15.70 -7.86 1.36
CA VAL A 42 15.43 -7.06 2.56
C VAL A 42 16.73 -6.71 3.26
N LEU A 43 17.62 -7.67 3.52
CA LEU A 43 18.90 -7.40 4.17
C LEU A 43 19.81 -6.48 3.34
N ARG A 44 19.74 -6.55 1.99
CA ARG A 44 20.51 -5.68 1.10
C ARG A 44 20.08 -4.22 1.15
N ARG A 45 18.77 -3.96 1.33
CA ARG A 45 18.15 -2.62 1.21
C ARG A 45 17.73 -1.99 2.55
N ARG A 46 17.46 -2.80 3.57
CA ARG A 46 17.04 -2.33 4.90
C ARG A 46 18.09 -1.39 5.48
N GLY A 47 17.63 -0.23 5.96
CA GLY A 47 18.50 0.81 6.52
C GLY A 47 19.22 1.68 5.48
N LYS A 48 19.06 1.41 4.17
CA LYS A 48 19.56 2.26 3.08
C LYS A 48 18.43 3.11 2.50
N ASN A 49 17.51 2.44 1.81
CA ASN A 49 16.31 3.05 1.23
C ASN A 49 15.03 2.27 1.55
N LEU A 50 15.12 1.12 2.25
CA LEU A 50 13.98 0.37 2.78
C LEU A 50 13.94 0.51 4.31
N PHE A 51 12.80 0.93 4.84
CA PHE A 51 12.59 1.14 6.28
C PHE A 51 11.29 0.50 6.75
N PHE A 52 11.27 0.01 7.99
CA PHE A 52 10.09 -0.54 8.65
C PHE A 52 9.89 0.18 9.98
N THR A 53 8.69 0.70 10.24
CA THR A 53 8.40 1.47 11.45
C THR A 53 6.93 1.38 11.85
N THR A 54 6.63 1.61 13.12
CA THR A 54 5.27 1.77 13.64
C THR A 54 4.78 3.23 13.58
N ALA A 55 5.65 4.17 13.18
CA ALA A 55 5.33 5.59 13.03
C ALA A 55 4.51 5.84 11.74
N VAL A 56 3.27 5.37 11.72
CA VAL A 56 2.38 5.43 10.55
C VAL A 56 2.17 6.87 10.07
N GLU A 57 1.89 7.80 10.98
CA GLU A 57 1.57 9.17 10.60
C GLU A 57 2.77 9.90 9.98
N ASP A 58 3.98 9.66 10.48
CA ASP A 58 5.20 10.24 9.93
C ASP A 58 5.47 9.68 8.53
N GLY A 59 5.28 8.37 8.34
CA GLY A 59 5.35 7.74 7.02
C GLY A 59 4.32 8.31 6.03
N ILE A 60 3.12 8.65 6.50
CA ILE A 60 2.08 9.30 5.67
C ILE A 60 2.48 10.73 5.30
N ARG A 61 2.97 11.52 6.27
CA ARG A 61 3.36 12.93 6.05
C ARG A 61 4.46 13.07 5.00
N GLU A 62 5.49 12.25 5.11
CA GLU A 62 6.69 12.29 4.26
C GLU A 62 6.47 11.73 2.85
N ALA A 63 5.42 10.94 2.62
CA ALA A 63 5.24 10.22 1.37
C ALA A 63 4.58 11.07 0.26
N ASP A 64 5.12 10.96 -0.95
CA ASP A 64 4.47 11.42 -2.18
C ASP A 64 3.45 10.39 -2.70
N VAL A 65 3.77 9.10 -2.54
CA VAL A 65 2.96 7.95 -2.97
C VAL A 65 2.72 7.02 -1.79
N ILE A 66 1.44 6.74 -1.49
CA ILE A 66 1.04 5.92 -0.35
C ILE A 66 0.32 4.67 -0.85
N PHE A 67 0.86 3.49 -0.54
CA PHE A 67 0.19 2.22 -0.81
C PHE A 67 -0.67 1.78 0.37
N ILE A 68 -1.95 1.49 0.12
CA ILE A 68 -2.84 0.84 1.07
C ILE A 68 -2.82 -0.66 0.77
N SER A 69 -2.16 -1.43 1.64
CA SER A 69 -2.01 -2.89 1.53
C SER A 69 -2.47 -3.58 2.83
N VAL A 70 -3.68 -3.27 3.26
CA VAL A 70 -4.32 -3.86 4.44
C VAL A 70 -5.27 -4.99 4.03
N ASN A 71 -5.53 -5.90 4.98
CA ASN A 71 -6.48 -6.98 4.77
C ASN A 71 -7.90 -6.44 4.60
N THR A 72 -8.70 -7.09 3.75
CA THR A 72 -10.15 -6.86 3.65
C THR A 72 -10.88 -8.17 3.95
N PRO A 73 -10.96 -8.57 5.25
CA PRO A 73 -11.52 -9.87 5.61
C PRO A 73 -12.99 -9.99 5.19
N THR A 74 -13.48 -11.21 5.02
CA THR A 74 -14.90 -11.43 4.74
C THR A 74 -15.76 -11.00 5.92
N LYS A 75 -16.84 -10.24 5.67
CA LYS A 75 -17.79 -9.82 6.70
C LYS A 75 -18.38 -11.02 7.43
N THR A 76 -18.43 -10.97 8.75
CA THR A 76 -18.99 -12.05 9.60
C THR A 76 -20.46 -11.83 9.97
N SER A 77 -20.99 -10.61 9.78
CA SER A 77 -22.37 -10.25 10.11
C SER A 77 -22.93 -9.16 9.19
N GLY A 78 -24.24 -8.95 9.24
CA GLY A 78 -24.96 -7.94 8.44
C GLY A 78 -25.09 -8.31 6.96
N VAL A 79 -25.41 -7.30 6.14
CA VAL A 79 -25.59 -7.48 4.68
C VAL A 79 -24.29 -7.96 4.04
N GLY A 80 -24.35 -9.09 3.34
CA GLY A 80 -23.19 -9.71 2.70
C GLY A 80 -22.32 -10.56 3.63
N ALA A 81 -22.79 -10.92 4.83
CA ALA A 81 -22.06 -11.85 5.71
C ALA A 81 -21.66 -13.15 4.99
N GLY A 82 -20.42 -13.56 5.17
CA GLY A 82 -19.81 -14.74 4.53
C GLY A 82 -19.46 -14.56 3.05
N LYS A 83 -19.69 -13.39 2.45
CA LYS A 83 -19.47 -13.16 1.00
C LYS A 83 -18.77 -11.84 0.67
N ALA A 84 -19.20 -10.74 1.28
CA ALA A 84 -18.68 -9.42 1.01
C ALA A 84 -17.41 -9.16 1.81
N ALA A 85 -16.45 -8.43 1.23
CA ALA A 85 -15.29 -7.97 1.96
C ALA A 85 -15.65 -6.83 2.92
N ASP A 86 -14.91 -6.76 4.01
CA ASP A 86 -15.00 -5.73 5.02
C ASP A 86 -13.93 -4.66 4.73
N LEU A 87 -14.37 -3.46 4.34
CA LEU A 87 -13.49 -2.37 3.94
C LEU A 87 -13.04 -1.48 5.11
N ARG A 88 -13.42 -1.80 6.36
CA ARG A 88 -13.14 -0.93 7.52
C ARG A 88 -11.66 -0.53 7.64
N TYR A 89 -10.73 -1.43 7.34
CA TYR A 89 -9.30 -1.11 7.41
C TYR A 89 -8.86 -0.17 6.28
N VAL A 90 -9.37 -0.37 5.06
CA VAL A 90 -9.09 0.51 3.92
C VAL A 90 -9.65 1.91 4.18
N GLU A 91 -10.89 1.99 4.66
CA GLU A 91 -11.52 3.26 5.04
C GLU A 91 -10.77 3.95 6.19
N SER A 92 -10.30 3.19 7.18
CA SER A 92 -9.48 3.72 8.27
C SER A 92 -8.17 4.31 7.75
N CYS A 93 -7.48 3.63 6.83
CA CYS A 93 -6.28 4.17 6.19
C CYS A 93 -6.59 5.47 5.43
N ALA A 94 -7.66 5.50 4.63
CA ALA A 94 -8.06 6.69 3.88
C ALA A 94 -8.36 7.88 4.81
N ARG A 95 -9.04 7.66 5.94
CA ARG A 95 -9.31 8.70 6.95
C ARG A 95 -8.02 9.19 7.61
N GLN A 96 -7.11 8.29 7.95
CA GLN A 96 -5.83 8.67 8.56
C GLN A 96 -4.97 9.48 7.56
N ILE A 97 -4.95 9.11 6.28
CA ILE A 97 -4.29 9.87 5.22
C ILE A 97 -4.90 11.28 5.08
N ALA A 98 -6.22 11.40 5.12
CA ALA A 98 -6.89 12.69 5.10
C ALA A 98 -6.55 13.56 6.33
N GLU A 99 -6.40 12.94 7.50
CA GLU A 99 -6.14 13.64 8.77
C GLU A 99 -4.70 14.15 8.87
N VAL A 100 -3.71 13.33 8.51
CA VAL A 100 -2.29 13.65 8.76
C VAL A 100 -1.46 13.82 7.50
N GLY A 101 -2.00 13.51 6.32
CA GLY A 101 -1.32 13.52 5.02
C GLY A 101 -0.49 14.76 4.77
N GLY A 102 -1.15 15.91 4.64
CA GLY A 102 -0.50 17.15 4.22
C GLY A 102 0.00 17.12 2.77
N GLY A 103 -0.31 18.17 2.01
CA GLY A 103 0.09 18.30 0.61
C GLY A 103 -0.62 17.32 -0.32
N ASP A 104 -0.36 17.48 -1.62
CA ASP A 104 -0.96 16.65 -2.66
C ASP A 104 -0.26 15.29 -2.72
N LYS A 105 -1.02 14.20 -2.81
CA LYS A 105 -0.48 12.82 -2.76
C LYS A 105 -1.17 11.87 -3.73
N ILE A 106 -0.43 10.84 -4.15
CA ILE A 106 -1.00 9.70 -4.87
C ILE A 106 -1.27 8.57 -3.88
N VAL A 107 -2.51 8.09 -3.84
CA VAL A 107 -2.92 6.96 -2.99
C VAL A 107 -3.17 5.75 -3.86
N VAL A 108 -2.38 4.71 -3.64
CA VAL A 108 -2.42 3.46 -4.40
C VAL A 108 -3.17 2.42 -3.60
N GLU A 109 -4.34 2.04 -4.08
CA GLU A 109 -5.02 0.84 -3.60
C GLU A 109 -4.30 -0.38 -4.18
N LYS A 110 -3.72 -1.19 -3.29
CA LYS A 110 -2.97 -2.40 -3.65
C LYS A 110 -3.52 -3.58 -2.86
N SER A 111 -4.54 -4.24 -3.39
CA SER A 111 -5.03 -5.53 -2.91
C SER A 111 -6.02 -6.17 -3.90
N THR A 112 -6.40 -7.42 -3.62
CA THR A 112 -7.51 -8.14 -4.27
C THR A 112 -8.86 -7.67 -3.71
N VAL A 113 -9.06 -6.35 -3.68
CA VAL A 113 -10.26 -5.75 -3.09
C VAL A 113 -11.46 -5.82 -4.03
N PRO A 114 -12.70 -5.73 -3.50
CA PRO A 114 -13.89 -5.59 -4.33
C PRO A 114 -13.82 -4.38 -5.26
N VAL A 115 -14.46 -4.52 -6.42
CA VAL A 115 -14.71 -3.41 -7.34
C VAL A 115 -15.37 -2.26 -6.56
N ARG A 116 -14.93 -1.03 -6.87
CA ARG A 116 -15.31 0.25 -6.22
C ARG A 116 -14.57 0.62 -4.94
N THR A 117 -13.63 -0.19 -4.45
CA THR A 117 -12.83 0.21 -3.28
C THR A 117 -12.04 1.51 -3.50
N ALA A 118 -11.38 1.66 -4.66
CA ALA A 118 -10.72 2.91 -5.03
C ALA A 118 -11.67 4.12 -5.07
N HIS A 119 -12.93 3.89 -5.48
CA HIS A 119 -13.96 4.93 -5.46
C HIS A 119 -14.32 5.34 -4.03
N SER A 120 -14.50 4.38 -3.11
CA SER A 120 -14.76 4.67 -1.70
C SER A 120 -13.60 5.41 -1.02
N VAL A 121 -12.35 5.06 -1.36
CA VAL A 121 -11.16 5.80 -0.89
C VAL A 121 -11.17 7.23 -1.42
N GLN A 122 -11.46 7.43 -2.71
CA GLN A 122 -11.57 8.76 -3.31
C GLN A 122 -12.67 9.60 -2.65
N GLU A 123 -13.84 9.02 -2.36
CA GLU A 123 -14.93 9.73 -1.68
C GLU A 123 -14.51 10.22 -0.28
N ILE A 124 -13.81 9.39 0.49
CA ILE A 124 -13.32 9.75 1.83
C ILE A 124 -12.30 10.89 1.74
N LEU A 125 -11.32 10.77 0.84
CA LEU A 125 -10.25 11.77 0.71
C LEU A 125 -10.79 13.10 0.18
N SER A 126 -11.68 13.08 -0.80
CA SER A 126 -12.30 14.30 -1.35
C SER A 126 -13.22 15.00 -0.35
N ALA A 127 -13.77 14.29 0.63
CA ALA A 127 -14.64 14.86 1.67
C ALA A 127 -13.87 15.47 2.86
N ALA A 128 -12.54 15.35 2.91
CA ALA A 128 -11.73 15.78 4.05
C ALA A 128 -11.66 17.30 4.26
N GLU A 129 -12.02 18.11 3.26
CA GLU A 129 -11.97 19.59 3.28
C GLU A 129 -10.64 20.17 3.82
N ASN A 130 -9.53 19.44 3.63
CA ASN A 130 -8.21 19.78 4.19
C ASN A 130 -7.33 20.62 3.24
N GLY A 131 -7.86 21.01 2.08
CA GLY A 131 -7.16 21.84 1.09
C GLY A 131 -6.11 21.10 0.25
N HIS A 132 -6.08 19.76 0.29
CA HIS A 132 -5.14 18.93 -0.46
C HIS A 132 -5.82 18.12 -1.55
N SER A 133 -5.08 17.85 -2.63
CA SER A 133 -5.53 17.04 -3.75
C SER A 133 -4.99 15.63 -3.65
N TYR A 134 -5.88 14.64 -3.75
CA TYR A 134 -5.51 13.23 -3.72
C TYR A 134 -5.90 12.55 -5.03
N GLN A 135 -4.92 11.92 -5.68
CA GLN A 135 -5.17 11.04 -6.82
C GLN A 135 -5.19 9.59 -6.35
N VAL A 136 -6.34 8.94 -6.46
CA VAL A 136 -6.47 7.52 -6.12
C VAL A 136 -6.28 6.67 -7.37
N ILE A 137 -5.32 5.77 -7.33
CA ILE A 137 -5.08 4.78 -8.39
C ILE A 137 -5.24 3.36 -7.82
N SER A 138 -5.65 2.43 -8.66
CA SER A 138 -5.67 0.99 -8.35
C SER A 138 -4.47 0.33 -9.02
N ASN A 139 -3.64 -0.35 -8.22
CA ASN A 139 -2.53 -1.17 -8.69
C ASN A 139 -2.64 -2.57 -8.06
N PRO A 140 -3.46 -3.46 -8.65
CA PRO A 140 -3.62 -4.81 -8.13
C PRO A 140 -2.30 -5.59 -8.16
N GLU A 141 -2.12 -6.49 -7.19
CA GLU A 141 -0.98 -7.40 -7.16
C GLU A 141 -1.34 -8.77 -7.77
N PHE A 142 -0.40 -9.32 -8.54
CA PHE A 142 -0.50 -10.62 -9.19
C PHE A 142 0.66 -11.51 -8.75
N LEU A 143 0.75 -11.79 -7.45
CA LEU A 143 1.77 -12.64 -6.86
C LEU A 143 1.16 -13.96 -6.38
N ALA A 144 1.98 -15.01 -6.34
CA ALA A 144 1.65 -16.25 -5.65
C ALA A 144 2.68 -16.53 -4.54
N GLU A 145 2.20 -17.07 -3.42
CA GLU A 145 3.08 -17.50 -2.32
C GLU A 145 4.08 -18.55 -2.82
N GLY A 146 5.35 -18.40 -2.41
CA GLY A 146 6.47 -19.22 -2.83
C GLY A 146 7.13 -18.79 -4.16
N THR A 147 6.49 -17.91 -4.94
CA THR A 147 7.07 -17.32 -6.17
C THR A 147 7.06 -15.80 -6.18
N ALA A 148 6.66 -15.15 -5.08
CA ALA A 148 6.38 -13.72 -5.04
C ALA A 148 7.54 -12.85 -5.54
N MET A 149 8.77 -13.21 -5.20
CA MET A 149 9.96 -12.46 -5.64
C MET A 149 10.20 -12.54 -7.15
N LYS A 150 9.97 -13.72 -7.74
CA LYS A 150 10.06 -13.93 -9.18
C LYS A 150 8.93 -13.21 -9.91
N ASP A 151 7.71 -13.29 -9.38
CA ASP A 151 6.52 -12.67 -9.96
C ASP A 151 6.64 -11.13 -9.94
N LEU A 152 7.22 -10.56 -8.88
CA LEU A 152 7.50 -9.13 -8.78
C LEU A 152 8.65 -8.67 -9.69
N GLU A 153 9.67 -9.52 -9.91
CA GLU A 153 10.80 -9.18 -10.78
C GLU A 153 10.46 -9.31 -12.27
N LYS A 154 9.63 -10.29 -12.63
CA LYS A 154 9.24 -10.60 -14.01
C LYS A 154 7.73 -10.81 -14.11
N PRO A 155 6.92 -9.77 -13.88
CA PRO A 155 5.48 -9.89 -13.96
C PRO A 155 5.04 -10.10 -15.41
N ASP A 156 4.00 -10.90 -15.64
CA ASP A 156 3.35 -11.01 -16.95
C ASP A 156 2.81 -9.66 -17.42
N ARG A 157 2.33 -8.85 -16.47
CA ARG A 157 1.85 -7.47 -16.65
C ARG A 157 1.82 -6.74 -15.32
N VAL A 158 1.96 -5.42 -15.37
CA VAL A 158 1.61 -4.51 -14.27
C VAL A 158 0.34 -3.78 -14.69
N LEU A 159 -0.70 -3.81 -13.84
CA LEU A 159 -1.96 -3.12 -14.09
C LEU A 159 -2.03 -1.88 -13.22
N VAL A 160 -2.22 -0.71 -13.84
CA VAL A 160 -2.45 0.56 -13.14
C VAL A 160 -3.69 1.19 -13.73
N GLY A 161 -4.65 1.55 -12.87
CA GLY A 161 -5.88 2.22 -13.26
C GLY A 161 -6.07 3.50 -12.46
N GLY A 162 -6.43 4.59 -13.14
CA GLY A 162 -6.70 5.88 -12.51
C GLY A 162 -7.84 6.62 -13.20
N ASN A 163 -8.16 7.81 -12.71
CA ASN A 163 -9.18 8.67 -13.32
C ASN A 163 -8.72 9.18 -14.69
N VAL A 164 -9.67 9.43 -15.59
CA VAL A 164 -9.39 9.91 -16.95
C VAL A 164 -9.18 11.43 -17.06
N THR A 165 -9.11 12.13 -15.92
CA THR A 165 -8.77 13.56 -15.82
C THR A 165 -7.28 13.79 -16.12
N PRO A 166 -6.85 15.03 -16.41
CA PRO A 166 -5.43 15.34 -16.60
C PRO A 166 -4.56 14.90 -15.42
N GLU A 167 -5.00 15.19 -14.19
CA GLU A 167 -4.29 14.86 -12.96
C GLU A 167 -4.28 13.34 -12.71
N GLY A 168 -5.39 12.66 -13.01
CA GLY A 168 -5.49 11.22 -12.86
C GLY A 168 -4.61 10.46 -13.86
N ARG A 169 -4.44 10.98 -15.07
CA ARG A 169 -3.49 10.42 -16.05
C ARG A 169 -2.04 10.67 -15.63
N ALA A 170 -1.73 11.88 -15.16
CA ALA A 170 -0.41 12.19 -14.65
C ALA A 170 -0.01 11.33 -13.44
N ALA A 171 -0.99 10.88 -12.64
CA ALA A 171 -0.74 9.96 -11.53
C ALA A 171 -0.51 8.49 -11.95
N VAL A 172 -0.86 8.12 -13.18
CA VAL A 172 -0.70 6.76 -13.73
C VAL A 172 0.60 6.61 -14.54
N GLU A 173 1.11 7.71 -15.10
CA GLU A 173 2.34 7.79 -15.90
C GLU A 173 3.61 7.89 -15.04
#